data_AF-A0AB34JFS2-F1
#
_entry.id   AF-A0AB34JFS2-F1
#
_cell.length_a   1.000
_cell.length_b   1.000
_cell.length_c   1.000
_cell.angle_alpha   90.00
_cell.angle_beta   90.00
_cell.angle_gamma   90.00
#
_symmetry.space_group_name_H-M   'P 1'
#
loop_
_entity.id
_entity.type
_entity.pdbx_description
1 polymer ?
#
loop_
_entity_poly.entity_id
_entity_poly.type
_entity_poly.pdbx_seq_one_letter_code
_entity_poly.pdbx_strand_id
1 'polypeptide(L)'
;MRARRQYSAWLPLGATVPLVCGLHNSIYYERPPMGWRSWNVFNADVTQELMQSVMDAAVRQRIGLDGQSISLAELGYVNIGLDDGWQACNAGVRGSFHDATGKPLINTERFPDLRRMTAYGHDKGLRVGFYANNCICGEVGPTGSDDPDAILEHYVEDVRMIVDYGFDGVKVDACGQYLDMRLWARLLNETGRQVLLENCHWGMQLRLPVKAS
;
A
#
# COMPACT_ATOMS: atom_id res chain seq x y z
N MET A 1 58.56 10.17 32.77
CA MET A 1 57.32 10.61 33.43
C MET A 1 56.30 11.03 32.38
N ARG A 2 55.23 10.26 32.20
CA ARG A 2 53.89 10.74 31.79
C ARG A 2 52.89 9.61 32.05
N ALA A 3 51.88 9.94 32.84
CA ALA A 3 51.01 9.01 33.55
C ALA A 3 50.01 8.31 32.63
N ARG A 4 49.75 7.02 32.90
CA ARG A 4 48.58 6.29 32.41
C ARG A 4 47.35 6.83 33.15
N ARG A 5 46.33 7.27 32.42
CA ARG A 5 44.97 7.45 32.97
C ARG A 5 44.08 6.34 32.41
N GLN A 6 43.71 5.42 33.29
CA GLN A 6 42.61 4.50 33.09
C GLN A 6 41.31 5.30 33.14
N TYR A 7 40.41 5.07 32.20
CA TYR A 7 39.01 5.48 32.33
C TYR A 7 38.16 4.23 32.45
N SER A 8 37.59 4.10 33.65
CA SER A 8 36.59 3.14 34.09
C SER A 8 35.32 3.23 33.25
N ALA A 9 34.91 2.12 32.64
CA ALA A 9 33.58 1.97 32.07
C ALA A 9 32.55 1.77 33.19
N TRP A 10 31.68 2.75 33.38
CA TRP A 10 30.43 2.59 34.13
C TRP A 10 29.31 2.50 33.12
N LEU A 11 28.78 1.29 32.90
CA LEU A 11 27.50 1.09 32.22
C LEU A 11 26.39 1.25 33.27
N PRO A 12 25.47 2.22 33.15
CA PRO A 12 24.30 2.22 34.00
C PRO A 12 23.37 1.11 33.52
N LEU A 13 23.14 0.14 34.41
CA LEU A 13 22.01 -0.77 34.37
C LEU A 13 20.71 0.04 34.44
N GLY A 14 19.77 -0.27 33.53
CA GLY A 14 18.36 0.08 33.71
C GLY A 14 17.89 1.33 32.99
N ALA A 15 17.91 1.32 31.66
CA ALA A 15 16.93 2.08 30.88
C ALA A 15 15.83 1.10 30.47
N THR A 16 14.77 0.98 31.28
CA THR A 16 13.51 0.43 30.79
C THR A 16 12.97 1.39 29.74
N VAL A 17 13.14 1.04 28.47
CA VAL A 17 12.43 1.69 27.37
C VAL A 17 10.94 1.52 27.68
N PRO A 18 10.17 2.61 27.85
CA PRO A 18 8.74 2.46 27.99
C PRO A 18 8.25 1.80 26.70
N LEU A 19 7.55 0.68 26.84
CA LEU A 19 6.77 0.12 25.75
C LEU A 19 5.73 1.18 25.39
N VAL A 20 6.03 1.99 24.38
CA VAL A 20 5.05 2.88 23.79
C VAL A 20 4.02 1.94 23.15
N CYS A 21 2.85 1.83 23.79
CA CYS A 21 1.64 1.35 23.13
C CYS A 21 1.25 2.36 22.04
N GLY A 22 2.04 2.40 20.98
CA GLY A 22 1.65 3.01 19.71
C GLY A 22 0.79 2.01 18.97
N LEU A 23 -0.40 2.43 18.56
CA LEU A 23 -1.06 1.81 17.41
C LEU A 23 -0.01 1.74 16.29
N HIS A 24 0.46 0.53 16.01
CA HIS A 24 1.45 0.28 14.97
C HIS A 24 0.82 0.66 13.63
N ASN A 25 1.18 1.83 13.13
CA ASN A 25 1.17 2.17 11.71
C ASN A 25 2.52 2.83 11.43
N SER A 26 3.50 1.96 11.19
CA SER A 26 4.79 2.19 10.53
C SER A 26 5.78 3.18 11.14
N ILE A 27 6.91 2.64 11.58
CA ILE A 27 8.17 3.35 11.85
C ILE A 27 8.76 4.06 10.61
N TYR A 28 8.18 3.89 9.41
CA TYR A 28 8.66 4.47 8.15
C TYR A 28 7.94 5.74 7.69
N TYR A 29 6.91 6.21 8.39
CA TYR A 29 6.11 7.38 7.96
C TYR A 29 6.03 8.48 9.03
N GLU A 30 7.15 8.81 9.68
CA GLU A 30 7.26 10.02 10.52
C GLU A 30 7.09 11.33 9.72
N ARG A 31 7.17 11.23 8.39
CA ARG A 31 7.02 12.33 7.44
C ARG A 31 5.99 11.95 6.38
N PRO A 32 5.31 12.93 5.76
CA PRO A 32 4.41 12.67 4.64
C PRO A 32 5.10 11.79 3.58
N PRO A 33 4.45 10.71 3.10
CA PRO A 33 5.02 9.88 2.05
C PRO A 33 5.20 10.70 0.76
N MET A 34 6.36 10.57 0.13
CA MET A 34 6.64 11.19 -1.17
C MET A 34 6.68 10.13 -2.25
N GLY A 35 6.07 10.43 -3.40
CA GLY A 35 5.87 9.42 -4.42
C GLY A 35 5.11 9.92 -5.65
N TRP A 36 4.57 8.97 -6.40
CA TRP A 36 3.83 9.17 -7.64
C TRP A 36 2.72 8.13 -7.75
N ARG A 37 1.60 8.49 -8.40
CA ARG A 37 0.45 7.62 -8.68
C ARG A 37 0.08 7.73 -10.16
N SER A 38 -0.42 6.63 -10.75
CA SER A 38 -0.67 6.56 -12.20
C SER A 38 -1.84 7.37 -12.74
N TRP A 39 -2.85 7.63 -11.89
CA TRP A 39 -4.16 8.10 -12.34
C TRP A 39 -4.12 9.38 -13.19
N ASN A 40 -3.46 10.44 -12.74
CA ASN A 40 -3.54 11.75 -13.40
C ASN A 40 -2.95 11.78 -14.82
N VAL A 41 -2.06 10.84 -15.16
CA VAL A 41 -1.42 10.78 -16.48
C VAL A 41 -2.06 9.70 -17.35
N PHE A 42 -2.36 8.54 -16.76
CA PHE A 42 -2.72 7.34 -17.51
C PHE A 42 -4.18 6.92 -17.35
N ASN A 43 -4.89 7.46 -16.35
CA ASN A 43 -6.22 6.99 -15.96
C ASN A 43 -6.23 5.46 -15.84
N ALA A 44 -7.15 4.80 -16.55
CA ALA A 44 -7.30 3.34 -16.61
C ALA A 44 -6.33 2.65 -17.59
N ASP A 45 -5.54 3.39 -18.36
CA ASP A 45 -4.64 2.83 -19.38
C ASP A 45 -3.26 2.51 -18.77
N VAL A 46 -3.29 1.64 -17.77
CA VAL A 46 -2.12 1.19 -17.03
C VAL A 46 -1.82 -0.27 -17.34
N THR A 47 -0.54 -0.58 -17.50
CA THR A 47 -0.02 -1.94 -17.67
C THR A 47 1.20 -2.15 -16.79
N GLN A 48 1.59 -3.41 -16.60
CA GLN A 48 2.81 -3.76 -15.90
C GLN A 48 4.05 -3.11 -16.53
N GLU A 49 4.19 -3.16 -17.85
CA GLU A 49 5.32 -2.57 -18.58
C GLU A 49 5.36 -1.06 -18.37
N LEU A 50 4.19 -0.40 -18.39
CA LEU A 50 4.11 1.03 -18.12
C LEU A 50 4.56 1.35 -16.70
N MET A 51 4.09 0.61 -15.70
CA MET A 51 4.49 0.81 -14.31
C MET A 51 6.00 0.59 -14.11
N GLN A 52 6.58 -0.43 -14.75
CA GLN A 52 8.02 -0.67 -14.74
C GLN A 52 8.80 0.48 -15.39
N SER A 53 8.29 1.05 -16.49
CA SER A 53 8.89 2.23 -17.12
C SER A 53 8.87 3.48 -16.23
N VAL A 54 7.82 3.64 -15.41
CA VAL A 54 7.74 4.72 -14.41
C VAL A 54 8.75 4.49 -13.28
N MET A 55 8.90 3.25 -12.81
CA MET A 55 9.92 2.88 -11.83
C MET A 55 11.34 3.19 -12.35
N ASP A 56 11.62 2.86 -13.63
CA ASP A 56 12.88 3.25 -14.27
C ASP A 56 13.06 4.76 -14.35
N ALA A 57 11.98 5.50 -14.64
CA ALA A 57 12.01 6.96 -14.71
C ALA A 57 12.23 7.63 -13.35
N ALA A 58 11.79 6.99 -12.25
CA ALA A 58 11.92 7.48 -10.88
C ALA A 58 13.37 7.42 -10.37
N VAL A 59 14.10 6.34 -10.69
CA VAL A 59 15.51 6.17 -10.32
C VAL A 59 16.50 6.74 -11.35
N ARG A 60 16.00 7.16 -12.52
CA ARG A 60 16.84 7.77 -13.55
C ARG A 60 17.42 9.08 -13.06
N GLN A 61 18.73 9.18 -13.15
CA GLN A 61 19.50 10.41 -12.93
C GLN A 61 19.09 11.51 -13.91
N ARG A 62 18.89 12.73 -13.40
CA ARG A 62 18.54 13.92 -14.18
C ARG A 62 19.38 15.08 -13.69
N ILE A 63 19.76 15.97 -14.61
CA ILE A 63 20.47 17.19 -14.24
C ILE A 63 19.45 18.22 -13.77
N GLY A 64 19.55 18.60 -12.49
CA GLY A 64 18.77 19.67 -11.88
C GLY A 64 19.17 21.05 -12.42
N LEU A 65 18.36 22.06 -12.09
CA LEU A 65 18.67 23.45 -12.45
C LEU A 65 19.94 23.98 -11.80
N ASP A 66 20.38 23.34 -10.71
CA ASP A 66 21.63 23.58 -9.99
C ASP A 66 22.84 22.85 -10.61
N GLY A 67 22.64 22.11 -11.71
CA GLY A 67 23.66 21.32 -12.38
C GLY A 67 24.00 19.99 -11.71
N GLN A 68 23.33 19.64 -10.61
CA GLN A 68 23.55 18.35 -9.92
C GLN A 68 22.81 17.22 -10.64
N SER A 69 23.44 16.04 -10.73
CA SER A 69 22.75 14.82 -11.16
C SER A 69 22.06 14.21 -9.96
N ILE A 70 20.73 14.12 -10.02
CA ILE A 70 19.92 13.51 -8.97
C ILE A 70 18.67 12.86 -9.56
N SER A 71 18.23 11.75 -8.98
CA SER A 71 16.96 11.09 -9.31
C SER A 71 15.82 11.55 -8.40
N LEU A 72 14.58 11.29 -8.80
CA LEU A 72 13.42 11.54 -7.93
C LEU A 72 13.46 10.64 -6.69
N ALA A 73 13.93 9.41 -6.85
CA ALA A 73 14.10 8.47 -5.74
C ALA A 73 15.09 8.97 -4.69
N GLU A 74 16.23 9.56 -5.08
CA GLU A 74 17.20 10.16 -4.15
C GLU A 74 16.68 11.41 -3.44
N LEU A 75 15.76 12.14 -4.08
CA LEU A 75 15.00 13.22 -3.43
C LEU A 75 13.92 12.69 -2.45
N GLY A 76 13.70 11.37 -2.42
CA GLY A 76 12.79 10.69 -1.50
C GLY A 76 11.43 10.32 -2.11
N TYR A 77 11.20 10.55 -3.41
CA TYR A 77 9.97 10.11 -4.11
C TYR A 77 10.05 8.62 -4.44
N VAL A 78 9.98 7.79 -3.40
CA VAL A 78 10.21 6.34 -3.49
C VAL A 78 8.92 5.51 -3.59
N ASN A 79 7.75 6.08 -3.30
CA ASN A 79 6.48 5.35 -3.35
C ASN A 79 5.86 5.48 -4.77
N ILE A 80 5.84 4.41 -5.55
CA ILE A 80 5.25 4.37 -6.89
C ILE A 80 3.96 3.55 -6.84
N GLY A 81 2.82 4.21 -6.95
CA GLY A 81 1.50 3.60 -6.80
C GLY A 81 0.81 3.32 -8.13
N LEU A 82 0.35 2.09 -8.30
CA LEU A 82 -0.69 1.72 -9.25
C LEU A 82 -2.03 2.26 -8.74
N ASP A 83 -2.80 2.91 -9.60
CA ASP A 83 -4.19 3.34 -9.34
C ASP A 83 -5.18 2.42 -10.08
N ASP A 84 -6.44 2.84 -10.23
CA ASP A 84 -7.50 2.06 -10.87
C ASP A 84 -7.17 1.62 -12.33
N GLY A 85 -7.76 0.52 -12.81
CA GLY A 85 -7.56 -0.03 -14.17
C GLY A 85 -6.82 -1.37 -14.26
N TRP A 86 -6.51 -2.00 -13.11
CA TRP A 86 -5.82 -3.29 -13.02
C TRP A 86 -6.72 -4.52 -13.07
N GLN A 87 -8.00 -4.33 -12.81
CA GLN A 87 -8.95 -5.41 -12.53
C GLN A 87 -9.43 -6.07 -13.81
N ALA A 88 -9.76 -7.36 -13.72
CA ALA A 88 -10.53 -8.05 -14.73
C ALA A 88 -12.02 -7.72 -14.56
N CYS A 89 -12.44 -6.51 -14.98
CA CYS A 89 -13.84 -6.08 -14.86
C CYS A 89 -14.81 -7.14 -15.43
N ASN A 90 -15.91 -7.41 -14.71
CA ASN A 90 -16.96 -8.36 -15.09
C ASN A 90 -16.53 -9.84 -15.20
N ALA A 91 -15.29 -10.20 -14.84
CA ALA A 91 -14.83 -11.59 -14.84
C ALA A 91 -15.28 -12.36 -13.58
N GLY A 92 -15.65 -11.62 -12.53
CA GLY A 92 -16.05 -12.15 -11.25
C GLY A 92 -17.52 -12.49 -11.13
N VAL A 93 -17.91 -12.98 -9.96
CA VAL A 93 -19.31 -13.24 -9.64
C VAL A 93 -20.13 -11.95 -9.70
N ARG A 94 -21.37 -12.04 -10.20
CA ARG A 94 -22.29 -10.90 -10.31
C ARG A 94 -21.76 -9.71 -11.14
N GLY A 95 -20.85 -9.95 -12.09
CA GLY A 95 -20.22 -8.89 -12.89
C GLY A 95 -19.20 -8.07 -12.12
N SER A 96 -18.73 -8.55 -10.97
CA SER A 96 -17.61 -7.96 -10.23
C SER A 96 -16.27 -8.30 -10.88
N PHE A 97 -15.18 -7.98 -10.17
CA PHE A 97 -13.82 -8.46 -10.45
C PHE A 97 -13.30 -9.35 -9.31
N HIS A 98 -14.19 -9.97 -8.52
CA HIS A 98 -13.84 -10.92 -7.47
C HIS A 98 -14.42 -12.30 -7.77
N ASP A 99 -13.68 -13.36 -7.46
CA ASP A 99 -14.21 -14.72 -7.60
C ASP A 99 -15.19 -15.08 -6.47
N ALA A 100 -15.71 -16.31 -6.47
CA ALA A 100 -16.69 -16.77 -5.48
C ALA A 100 -16.14 -16.80 -4.04
N THR A 101 -14.82 -16.75 -3.85
CA THR A 101 -14.16 -16.68 -2.54
C THR A 101 -13.89 -15.24 -2.08
N GLY A 102 -14.22 -14.25 -2.91
CA GLY A 102 -13.88 -12.85 -2.62
C GLY A 102 -12.44 -12.50 -2.99
N LYS A 103 -11.74 -13.32 -3.79
CA LYS A 103 -10.39 -13.00 -4.25
C LYS A 103 -10.42 -12.08 -5.47
N PRO A 104 -9.62 -11.00 -5.49
CA PRO A 104 -9.44 -10.16 -6.66
C PRO A 104 -8.97 -10.92 -7.92
N LEU A 105 -9.64 -10.67 -9.03
CA LEU A 105 -9.27 -11.12 -10.37
C LEU A 105 -8.54 -9.99 -11.10
N ILE A 106 -7.27 -10.25 -11.43
CA ILE A 106 -6.40 -9.32 -12.13
C ILE A 106 -6.60 -9.45 -13.64
N ASN A 107 -6.58 -8.34 -14.37
CA ASN A 107 -6.46 -8.40 -15.83
C ASN A 107 -5.03 -8.83 -16.20
N THR A 108 -4.83 -10.12 -16.44
CA THR A 108 -3.51 -10.71 -16.72
C THR A 108 -2.96 -10.36 -18.11
N GLU A 109 -3.78 -9.83 -19.03
CA GLU A 109 -3.28 -9.29 -20.29
C GLU A 109 -2.50 -7.99 -20.07
N ARG A 110 -2.95 -7.17 -19.10
CA ARG A 110 -2.29 -5.91 -18.71
C ARG A 110 -1.24 -6.09 -17.62
N PHE A 111 -1.49 -7.02 -16.70
CA PHE A 111 -0.67 -7.29 -15.53
C PHE A 111 -0.38 -8.79 -15.42
N PRO A 112 0.49 -9.34 -16.29
CA PRO A 112 0.75 -10.78 -16.34
C PRO A 112 1.40 -11.32 -15.08
N ASP A 113 2.14 -10.51 -14.31
CA ASP A 113 2.79 -10.92 -13.07
C ASP A 113 3.01 -9.73 -12.11
N LEU A 114 2.01 -9.44 -11.28
CA LEU A 114 2.10 -8.38 -10.26
C LEU A 114 3.24 -8.62 -9.25
N ARG A 115 3.58 -9.87 -8.93
CA ARG A 115 4.70 -10.19 -8.02
C ARG A 115 6.03 -9.79 -8.65
N ARG A 116 6.21 -10.04 -9.94
CA ARG A 116 7.39 -9.60 -10.68
C ARG A 116 7.43 -8.09 -10.83
N MET A 117 6.28 -7.44 -10.97
CA MET A 117 6.20 -5.97 -11.02
C MET A 117 6.64 -5.33 -9.70
N THR A 118 6.16 -5.83 -8.56
CA THR A 118 6.53 -5.30 -7.24
C THR A 118 8.00 -5.58 -6.94
N ALA A 119 8.48 -6.79 -7.20
CA ALA A 119 9.90 -7.15 -7.07
C ALA A 119 10.80 -6.25 -7.92
N TYR A 120 10.38 -5.91 -9.14
CA TYR A 120 11.13 -4.98 -10.01
C TYR A 120 11.28 -3.58 -9.40
N GLY A 121 10.26 -3.09 -8.70
CA GLY A 121 10.33 -1.85 -7.93
C GLY A 121 11.27 -1.97 -6.72
N HIS A 122 11.16 -3.07 -5.97
CA HIS A 122 12.00 -3.34 -4.80
C HIS A 122 13.49 -3.43 -5.15
N ASP A 123 13.84 -4.07 -6.27
CA ASP A 123 15.23 -4.17 -6.77
C ASP A 123 15.86 -2.79 -7.06
N LYS A 124 15.03 -1.76 -7.21
CA LYS A 124 15.44 -0.37 -7.43
C LYS A 124 15.38 0.49 -6.17
N GLY A 125 15.07 -0.10 -5.02
CA GLY A 125 14.88 0.62 -3.76
C GLY A 125 13.57 1.43 -3.70
N LEU A 126 12.61 1.15 -4.60
CA LEU A 126 11.29 1.78 -4.59
C LEU A 126 10.31 0.94 -3.76
N ARG A 127 9.20 1.57 -3.38
CA ARG A 127 8.03 0.97 -2.76
C ARG A 127 6.88 0.97 -3.74
N VAL A 128 6.13 -0.11 -3.84
CA VAL A 128 5.06 -0.26 -4.83
C VAL A 128 3.69 -0.24 -4.15
N GLY A 129 2.85 0.72 -4.53
CA GLY A 129 1.51 0.90 -3.99
C GLY A 129 0.43 0.25 -4.85
N PHE A 130 -0.64 -0.22 -4.20
CA PHE A 130 -1.83 -0.80 -4.82
C PHE A 130 -3.05 0.13 -4.68
N TYR A 131 -4.17 -0.26 -5.30
CA TYR A 131 -5.44 0.45 -5.30
C TYR A 131 -6.61 -0.52 -5.06
N ALA A 132 -7.47 -0.18 -4.10
CA ALA A 132 -8.61 -0.99 -3.65
C ALA A 132 -9.85 -0.11 -3.42
N ASN A 133 -10.99 -0.77 -3.19
CA ASN A 133 -12.32 -0.14 -3.11
C ASN A 133 -12.70 0.61 -4.40
N ASN A 134 -12.56 -0.12 -5.51
CA ASN A 134 -12.38 0.33 -6.88
C ASN A 134 -13.60 1.06 -7.49
N CYS A 135 -13.32 2.04 -8.36
CA CYS A 135 -14.34 2.87 -9.01
C CYS A 135 -14.71 2.38 -10.41
N ILE A 136 -13.74 2.00 -11.26
CA ILE A 136 -13.97 1.66 -12.68
C ILE A 136 -14.85 0.42 -12.82
N CYS A 137 -14.44 -0.69 -12.19
CA CYS A 137 -15.18 -1.94 -12.29
C CYS A 137 -16.30 -2.05 -11.24
N GLY A 138 -16.48 -1.02 -10.39
CA GLY A 138 -17.44 -1.00 -9.28
C GLY A 138 -17.17 -2.11 -8.26
N GLU A 139 -16.74 -1.75 -7.06
CA GLU A 139 -16.47 -2.77 -6.05
C GLU A 139 -17.77 -3.24 -5.37
N VAL A 140 -18.23 -4.42 -5.81
CA VAL A 140 -19.38 -5.13 -5.26
C VAL A 140 -18.92 -6.42 -4.60
N GLY A 141 -19.45 -6.73 -3.43
CA GLY A 141 -19.07 -7.96 -2.72
C GLY A 141 -19.46 -9.23 -3.50
N PRO A 142 -18.74 -10.34 -3.27
CA PRO A 142 -18.89 -11.59 -4.04
C PRO A 142 -20.31 -12.15 -3.97
N THR A 143 -20.93 -12.05 -2.79
CA THR A 143 -22.32 -12.46 -2.57
C THR A 143 -23.33 -11.37 -2.91
N GLY A 144 -22.87 -10.11 -3.08
CA GLY A 144 -23.64 -8.86 -2.98
C GLY A 144 -24.73 -8.92 -1.91
N SER A 145 -24.39 -9.55 -0.78
CA SER A 145 -25.20 -9.61 0.43
C SER A 145 -24.61 -8.67 1.47
N ASP A 146 -25.46 -8.09 2.31
CA ASP A 146 -25.06 -7.35 3.51
C ASP A 146 -24.63 -8.29 4.67
N ASP A 147 -24.31 -9.56 4.36
CA ASP A 147 -23.83 -10.56 5.31
C ASP A 147 -22.46 -10.14 5.87
N PRO A 148 -22.34 -9.91 7.19
CA PRO A 148 -21.08 -9.49 7.81
C PRO A 148 -19.92 -10.43 7.56
N ASP A 149 -20.15 -11.75 7.46
CA ASP A 149 -19.08 -12.73 7.27
C ASP A 149 -18.53 -12.65 5.85
N ALA A 150 -19.39 -12.51 4.84
CA ALA A 150 -18.98 -12.32 3.44
C ALA A 150 -18.27 -10.98 3.23
N ILE A 151 -18.72 -9.92 3.90
CA ILE A 151 -18.03 -8.62 3.89
C ILE A 151 -16.62 -8.77 4.47
N LEU A 152 -16.49 -9.43 5.64
CA LEU A 152 -15.20 -9.65 6.28
C LEU A 152 -14.25 -10.49 5.40
N GLU A 153 -14.74 -11.54 4.76
CA GLU A 153 -13.94 -12.38 3.86
C GLU A 153 -13.39 -11.58 2.68
N HIS A 154 -14.17 -10.64 2.13
CA HIS A 154 -13.71 -9.73 1.08
C HIS A 154 -12.54 -8.87 1.52
N TYR A 155 -12.62 -8.24 2.71
CA TYR A 155 -11.50 -7.50 3.28
C TYR A 155 -10.24 -8.38 3.44
N VAL A 156 -10.43 -9.62 3.90
CA VAL A 156 -9.33 -10.56 4.13
C VAL A 156 -8.63 -10.92 2.82
N GLU A 157 -9.38 -11.23 1.77
CA GLU A 157 -8.81 -11.63 0.48
C GLU A 157 -8.16 -10.45 -0.26
N ASP A 158 -8.70 -9.24 -0.16
CA ASP A 158 -8.01 -8.05 -0.67
C ASP A 158 -6.67 -7.80 0.06
N VAL A 159 -6.67 -7.87 1.40
CA VAL A 159 -5.44 -7.74 2.22
C VAL A 159 -4.43 -8.82 1.88
N ARG A 160 -4.90 -10.06 1.73
CA ARG A 160 -4.08 -11.20 1.33
C ARG A 160 -3.45 -10.93 -0.03
N MET A 161 -4.21 -10.47 -1.01
CA MET A 161 -3.69 -10.15 -2.34
C MET A 161 -2.57 -9.11 -2.27
N ILE A 162 -2.77 -8.04 -1.48
CA ILE A 162 -1.80 -6.94 -1.31
C ILE A 162 -0.48 -7.50 -0.78
N VAL A 163 -0.52 -8.33 0.27
CA VAL A 163 0.67 -8.89 0.89
C VAL A 163 1.30 -9.98 0.04
N ASP A 164 0.48 -10.86 -0.55
CA ASP A 164 0.94 -11.97 -1.38
C ASP A 164 1.70 -11.42 -2.59
N TYR A 165 1.18 -10.41 -3.29
CA TYR A 165 1.92 -9.81 -4.41
C TYR A 165 3.04 -8.86 -3.97
N GLY A 166 3.20 -8.59 -2.67
CA GLY A 166 4.33 -7.82 -2.15
C GLY A 166 4.18 -6.31 -2.31
N PHE A 167 2.96 -5.78 -2.31
CA PHE A 167 2.76 -4.33 -2.26
C PHE A 167 3.16 -3.76 -0.89
N ASP A 168 3.61 -2.52 -0.89
CA ASP A 168 4.09 -1.77 0.29
C ASP A 168 3.11 -0.69 0.74
N GLY A 169 2.06 -0.46 -0.05
CA GLY A 169 1.00 0.47 0.28
C GLY A 169 -0.29 0.14 -0.46
N VAL A 170 -1.40 0.66 0.02
CA VAL A 170 -2.72 0.57 -0.61
C VAL A 170 -3.45 1.90 -0.47
N LYS A 171 -3.97 2.40 -1.58
CA LYS A 171 -4.99 3.46 -1.60
C LYS A 171 -6.35 2.79 -1.58
N VAL A 172 -7.17 3.13 -0.57
CA VAL A 172 -8.55 2.65 -0.44
C VAL A 172 -9.47 3.81 -0.81
N ASP A 173 -10.12 3.70 -1.97
CA ASP A 173 -11.06 4.72 -2.45
C ASP A 173 -12.42 4.66 -1.72
N ALA A 174 -13.35 5.54 -2.10
CA ALA A 174 -14.69 5.60 -1.50
C ALA A 174 -15.82 5.10 -2.41
N CYS A 175 -15.48 4.44 -3.52
CA CYS A 175 -16.48 4.00 -4.51
C CYS A 175 -17.23 2.72 -4.13
N GLY A 176 -16.58 1.79 -3.41
CA GLY A 176 -17.24 0.60 -2.88
C GLY A 176 -17.61 0.70 -1.40
N GLN A 177 -18.21 -0.36 -0.87
CA GLN A 177 -18.73 -0.41 0.51
C GLN A 177 -17.65 -0.67 1.58
N TYR A 178 -16.41 -0.98 1.21
CA TYR A 178 -15.37 -1.44 2.12
C TYR A 178 -14.63 -0.30 2.81
N LEU A 179 -15.39 0.53 3.52
CA LEU A 179 -14.94 1.82 4.03
C LEU A 179 -14.40 1.77 5.48
N ASP A 180 -14.56 0.67 6.21
CA ASP A 180 -14.00 0.54 7.57
C ASP A 180 -12.45 0.52 7.55
N MET A 181 -11.85 1.71 7.67
CA MET A 181 -10.40 1.88 7.71
C MET A 181 -9.75 1.29 8.97
N ARG A 182 -10.51 1.07 10.05
CA ARG A 182 -9.99 0.39 11.26
C ARG A 182 -9.85 -1.09 10.98
N LEU A 183 -10.80 -1.67 10.27
CA LEU A 183 -10.74 -3.06 9.80
C LEU A 183 -9.58 -3.27 8.83
N TRP A 184 -9.42 -2.41 7.82
CA TRP A 184 -8.24 -2.42 6.93
C TRP A 184 -6.93 -2.39 7.72
N ALA A 185 -6.77 -1.41 8.63
CA ALA A 185 -5.56 -1.27 9.42
C ALA A 185 -5.28 -2.51 10.30
N ARG A 186 -6.32 -3.08 10.93
CA ARG A 186 -6.19 -4.29 11.74
C ARG A 186 -5.73 -5.47 10.89
N LEU A 187 -6.41 -5.76 9.79
CA LEU A 187 -6.10 -6.92 8.94
C LEU A 187 -4.72 -6.80 8.31
N LEU A 188 -4.34 -5.62 7.82
CA LEU A 188 -2.98 -5.36 7.32
C LEU A 188 -1.93 -5.63 8.40
N ASN A 189 -2.15 -5.15 9.63
CA ASN A 189 -1.23 -5.39 10.75
C ASN A 189 -1.13 -6.86 11.15
N GLU A 190 -2.23 -7.62 11.10
CA GLU A 190 -2.26 -9.06 11.40
C GLU A 190 -1.39 -9.89 10.44
N THR A 191 -1.13 -9.38 9.23
CA THR A 191 -0.21 -10.04 8.28
C THR A 191 1.26 -10.00 8.70
N GLY A 192 1.64 -9.11 9.63
CA GLY A 192 3.02 -8.87 10.03
C GLY A 192 3.86 -8.10 9.01
N ARG A 193 3.31 -7.75 7.84
CA ARG A 193 3.96 -6.87 6.84
C ARG A 193 3.53 -5.43 7.07
N GLN A 194 4.48 -4.50 7.04
CA GLN A 194 4.15 -3.08 7.07
C GLN A 194 3.65 -2.64 5.70
N VAL A 195 2.42 -2.13 5.65
CA VAL A 195 1.77 -1.62 4.45
C VAL A 195 1.25 -0.21 4.74
N LEU A 196 1.61 0.77 3.90
CA LEU A 196 1.06 2.11 3.97
C LEU A 196 -0.44 2.08 3.63
N LEU A 197 -1.26 2.61 4.53
CA LEU A 197 -2.70 2.72 4.31
C LEU A 197 -3.08 4.16 3.95
N GLU A 198 -3.40 4.40 2.69
CA GLU A 198 -3.86 5.69 2.17
C GLU A 198 -5.39 5.70 2.15
N ASN A 199 -5.98 6.40 3.12
CA ASN A 199 -7.42 6.58 3.22
C ASN A 199 -7.92 7.65 2.23
N CYS A 200 -8.75 7.28 1.27
CA CYS A 200 -9.30 8.16 0.25
C CYS A 200 -10.85 8.26 0.33
N HIS A 201 -11.43 8.36 1.54
CA HIS A 201 -12.88 8.54 1.71
C HIS A 201 -13.41 9.96 1.42
N TRP A 202 -12.65 10.81 0.73
CA TRP A 202 -13.01 12.19 0.35
C TRP A 202 -13.50 13.10 1.50
N GLY A 203 -13.05 12.85 2.73
CA GLY A 203 -13.52 13.57 3.92
C GLY A 203 -14.92 13.17 4.43
N MET A 204 -15.57 12.17 3.83
CA MET A 204 -16.86 11.65 4.29
C MET A 204 -16.73 11.05 5.70
N GLN A 205 -17.65 11.42 6.60
CA GLN A 205 -17.73 10.80 7.92
C GLN A 205 -18.47 9.46 7.80
N LEU A 206 -17.74 8.38 7.99
CA LEU A 206 -18.33 7.06 8.14
C LEU A 206 -19.02 7.00 9.51
N ARG A 207 -20.35 6.89 9.50
CA ARG A 207 -21.10 6.50 10.68
C ARG A 207 -20.91 5.01 10.87
N LEU A 208 -19.76 4.61 11.41
CA LEU A 208 -19.62 3.24 11.89
C LEU A 208 -20.67 3.03 12.99
N PRO A 209 -21.48 1.96 12.95
CA PRO A 209 -22.37 1.65 14.05
C PRO A 209 -21.50 1.53 15.30
N VAL A 210 -21.70 2.44 16.25
CA VAL A 210 -21.09 2.36 17.58
C VAL A 210 -21.55 1.03 18.14
N LYS A 211 -20.65 0.06 18.27
CA LYS A 211 -20.95 -1.13 19.07
C LYS A 211 -21.26 -0.62 20.48
N ALA A 212 -22.53 -0.70 20.88
CA ALA A 212 -22.91 -0.56 22.26
C ALA A 212 -22.12 -1.62 23.04
N SER A 213 -21.35 -1.15 24.01
CA SER A 213 -20.54 -1.92 24.96
C SER A 213 -21.35 -3.02 25.65
#